data_AF-A0A8J4DNM8-F1
#
_entry.id   AF-A0A8J4DNM8-F1
#
_cell.length_a   1.000
_cell.length_b   1.000
_cell.length_c   1.000
_cell.angle_alpha   90.00
_cell.angle_beta   90.00
_cell.angle_gamma   90.00
#
_symmetry.space_group_name_H-M   'P 1'
#
loop_
_entity.id
_entity.type
_entity.pdbx_description
1 polymer ?
#
loop_
_entity_poly.entity_id
_entity_poly.type
_entity_poly.pdbx_seq_one_letter_code
_entity_poly.pdbx_strand_id
1 'polypeptide(L)'
;MATAWRYVREAITLLAATANDLQTAMTKIRLLAYAILDGTLIPIDRIADQKPYYSGKHKRHGVNVQVIADPAGRLVWASAALPGTVHDLSAARTHDIVNALAGADVLTFADRGYQGAGGSVRTPFKRHRRRRRLSRQEKAVNRSHARIRALGERAIATLKTWRLLNKLRCCPRRATAIVQAILALHHIENPSTAVEKRSAP
;
A
#
# COMPACT_ATOMS: atom_id res chain seq x y z
N MET A 1 19.58 -18.25 -25.06
CA MET A 1 19.18 -17.64 -23.76
C MET A 1 17.80 -16.96 -23.85
N ALA A 2 16.73 -17.68 -24.21
CA ALA A 2 15.37 -17.13 -24.34
C ALA A 2 14.33 -17.85 -23.44
N THR A 3 14.59 -19.12 -23.09
CA THR A 3 13.62 -19.99 -22.42
C THR A 3 13.46 -19.70 -20.93
N ALA A 4 14.56 -19.53 -20.18
CA ALA A 4 14.51 -19.29 -18.74
C ALA A 4 13.76 -17.99 -18.39
N TRP A 5 13.99 -16.93 -19.15
CA TRP A 5 13.35 -15.64 -18.90
C TRP A 5 11.87 -15.62 -19.30
N ARG A 6 11.49 -16.45 -20.28
CA ARG A 6 10.08 -16.70 -20.61
C ARG A 6 9.37 -17.41 -19.45
N TYR A 7 9.99 -18.46 -18.89
CA TYR A 7 9.42 -19.16 -17.74
C TYR A 7 9.26 -18.26 -16.51
N VAL A 8 10.26 -17.43 -16.19
CA VAL A 8 10.14 -16.47 -15.08
C VAL A 8 8.99 -15.50 -15.31
N ARG A 9 8.81 -15.01 -16.55
CA ARG A 9 7.70 -14.13 -16.89
C ARG A 9 6.34 -14.81 -16.73
N GLU A 10 6.22 -16.02 -17.24
CA GLU A 10 5.01 -16.81 -17.17
C GLU A 10 4.63 -17.12 -15.73
N ALA A 11 5.60 -17.54 -14.91
CA ALA A 11 5.42 -17.75 -13.48
C ALA A 11 4.95 -16.49 -12.75
N ILE A 12 5.53 -15.32 -13.05
CA ILE A 12 5.07 -14.04 -12.47
C ILE A 12 3.62 -13.76 -12.87
N THR A 13 3.26 -13.96 -14.13
CA THR A 13 1.88 -13.75 -14.61
C THR A 13 0.89 -14.67 -13.89
N LEU A 14 1.22 -15.96 -13.78
CA LEU A 14 0.38 -16.95 -13.11
C LEU A 14 0.22 -16.63 -11.62
N LEU A 15 1.32 -16.31 -10.92
CA LEU A 15 1.27 -15.91 -9.52
C LEU A 15 0.46 -14.63 -9.32
N ALA A 16 0.66 -13.62 -10.18
CA ALA A 16 -0.08 -12.36 -10.11
C ALA A 16 -1.60 -12.58 -10.25
N ALA A 17 -2.03 -13.54 -11.06
CA ALA A 17 -3.44 -13.88 -11.24
C ALA A 17 -4.08 -14.52 -9.98
N THR A 18 -3.27 -15.02 -9.05
CA THR A 18 -3.75 -15.59 -7.77
C THR A 18 -3.81 -14.57 -6.63
N ALA A 19 -3.34 -13.34 -6.86
CA ALA A 19 -3.37 -12.30 -5.84
C ALA A 19 -4.81 -11.88 -5.54
N ASN A 20 -5.12 -11.68 -4.25
CA ASN A 20 -6.44 -11.22 -3.83
C ASN A 20 -6.74 -9.84 -4.43
N ASP A 21 -7.91 -9.70 -5.05
CA ASP A 21 -8.40 -8.40 -5.49
C ASP A 21 -8.81 -7.52 -4.28
N LEU A 22 -9.13 -6.26 -4.56
CA LEU A 22 -9.48 -5.29 -3.52
C LEU A 22 -10.73 -5.72 -2.73
N GLN A 23 -11.73 -6.28 -3.42
CA GLN A 23 -12.98 -6.71 -2.78
C GLN A 23 -12.74 -7.88 -1.82
N THR A 24 -11.97 -8.88 -2.26
CA THR A 24 -11.55 -10.01 -1.43
C THR A 24 -10.76 -9.53 -0.22
N ALA A 25 -9.86 -8.56 -0.39
CA ALA A 25 -9.18 -7.93 0.74
C ALA A 25 -10.15 -7.25 1.71
N MET A 26 -11.15 -6.52 1.22
CA MET A 26 -12.16 -5.86 2.07
C MET A 26 -12.97 -6.85 2.91
N THR A 27 -13.26 -8.05 2.40
CA THR A 27 -13.95 -9.09 3.19
C THR A 27 -13.19 -9.50 4.44
N LYS A 28 -11.86 -9.44 4.41
CA LYS A 28 -10.98 -9.69 5.56
C LYS A 28 -10.87 -8.46 6.44
N ILE A 29 -10.70 -7.29 5.81
CA ILE A 29 -10.45 -6.03 6.53
C ILE A 29 -11.64 -5.60 7.38
N ARG A 30 -12.88 -5.82 6.93
CA ARG A 30 -14.09 -5.48 7.69
C ARG A 30 -14.21 -6.18 9.05
N LEU A 31 -13.43 -7.25 9.27
CA LEU A 31 -13.40 -8.00 10.53
C LEU A 31 -12.34 -7.48 11.50
N LEU A 32 -11.54 -6.49 11.08
CA LEU A 32 -10.46 -5.91 11.88
C LEU A 32 -10.94 -4.66 12.63
N ALA A 33 -10.33 -4.38 13.78
CA ALA A 33 -10.61 -3.16 14.54
C ALA A 33 -10.28 -1.88 13.77
N TYR A 34 -9.25 -1.91 12.95
CA TYR A 34 -8.88 -0.85 12.02
C TYR A 34 -7.95 -1.38 10.93
N ALA A 35 -7.80 -0.60 9.87
CA ALA A 35 -6.81 -0.81 8.82
C ALA A 35 -5.80 0.34 8.79
N ILE A 36 -4.67 0.11 8.11
CA ILE A 36 -3.67 1.14 7.86
C ILE A 36 -3.47 1.24 6.35
N LEU A 37 -3.70 2.43 5.80
CA LEU A 37 -3.46 2.74 4.39
C LEU A 37 -2.18 3.56 4.28
N ASP A 38 -1.24 3.08 3.47
CA ASP A 38 0.01 3.80 3.24
C ASP A 38 0.53 3.62 1.81
N GLY A 39 1.26 4.62 1.33
CA GLY A 39 1.79 4.68 -0.02
C GLY A 39 3.28 4.44 -0.02
N THR A 40 3.79 3.70 -1.01
CA THR A 40 5.22 3.48 -1.16
C THR A 40 5.69 3.67 -2.59
N LEU A 41 6.82 4.37 -2.73
CA LEU A 41 7.52 4.47 -4.00
C LEU A 41 8.48 3.28 -4.15
N ILE A 42 8.32 2.54 -5.24
CA ILE A 42 9.24 1.50 -5.69
C ILE A 42 10.16 2.14 -6.73
N PRO A 43 11.47 2.28 -6.47
CA PRO A 43 12.39 2.90 -7.41
C PRO A 43 12.48 2.11 -8.71
N ILE A 44 12.58 2.83 -9.84
CA ILE A 44 12.82 2.23 -11.16
C ILE A 44 14.09 2.83 -11.78
N ASP A 45 14.62 2.16 -12.80
CA ASP A 45 15.60 2.80 -13.69
C ASP A 45 14.96 3.94 -14.49
N ARG A 46 15.79 4.94 -14.84
CA ARG A 46 15.37 6.03 -15.70
C ARG A 46 15.03 5.47 -17.09
N ILE A 47 13.85 5.82 -17.59
CA ILE A 47 13.41 5.45 -18.93
C ILE A 47 13.32 6.68 -19.84
N ALA A 48 13.19 6.49 -21.16
CA ALA A 48 13.10 7.59 -22.11
C ALA A 48 11.92 8.55 -21.77
N ASP A 49 10.72 7.98 -21.56
CA ASP A 49 9.55 8.73 -21.06
C ASP A 49 9.53 8.80 -19.52
N GLN A 50 10.48 9.53 -18.96
CA GLN A 50 10.73 9.57 -17.52
C GLN A 50 9.80 10.50 -16.72
N LYS A 51 9.21 11.52 -17.36
CA LYS A 51 8.49 12.60 -16.65
C LYS A 51 7.37 12.06 -15.72
N PRO A 52 6.53 11.10 -16.15
CA PRO A 52 5.47 10.55 -15.28
C PRO A 52 6.00 9.78 -14.07
N TYR A 53 7.25 9.32 -14.10
CA TYR A 53 7.80 8.46 -13.07
C TYR A 53 8.66 9.21 -12.06
N TYR A 54 8.99 10.48 -12.30
CA TYR A 54 9.81 11.25 -11.37
C TYR A 54 8.99 11.75 -10.18
N SER A 55 9.23 11.18 -9.00
CA SER A 55 8.57 11.65 -7.78
C SER A 55 9.32 12.84 -7.18
N GLY A 56 8.68 14.03 -7.19
CA GLY A 56 9.23 15.22 -6.53
C GLY A 56 9.45 15.04 -5.03
N LYS A 57 8.57 14.28 -4.36
CA LYS A 57 8.64 13.95 -2.91
C LYS A 57 9.92 13.16 -2.60
N HIS A 58 10.28 12.19 -3.43
CA HIS A 58 11.40 11.29 -3.20
C HIS A 58 12.67 11.65 -4.01
N LYS A 59 12.59 12.65 -4.90
CA LYS A 59 13.66 13.08 -5.82
C LYS A 59 14.25 11.91 -6.65
N ARG A 60 13.41 10.95 -7.03
CA ARG A 60 13.81 9.71 -7.71
C ARG A 60 12.69 9.22 -8.66
N HIS A 61 13.09 8.47 -9.67
CA HIS A 61 12.14 7.76 -10.54
C HIS A 61 11.59 6.52 -9.85
N GLY A 62 10.28 6.33 -9.93
CA GLY A 62 9.62 5.18 -9.33
C GLY A 62 8.19 5.00 -9.81
N VAL A 63 7.59 3.93 -9.31
CA VAL A 63 6.14 3.71 -9.38
C VAL A 63 5.55 3.78 -7.98
N ASN A 64 4.36 4.36 -7.86
CA ASN A 64 3.63 4.46 -6.62
C ASN A 64 2.72 3.24 -6.45
N VAL A 65 2.79 2.59 -5.30
CA VAL A 65 1.94 1.46 -4.90
C VAL A 65 1.30 1.79 -3.55
N GLN A 66 0.00 1.56 -3.46
CA GLN A 66 -0.77 1.72 -2.23
C GLN A 66 -0.83 0.38 -1.51
N VAL A 67 -0.71 0.40 -0.19
CA VAL A 67 -0.65 -0.78 0.66
C VAL A 67 -1.69 -0.66 1.76
N ILE A 68 -2.39 -1.75 2.02
CA ILE A 68 -3.28 -1.90 3.17
C ILE A 68 -2.68 -2.93 4.13
N ALA A 69 -2.56 -2.54 5.39
CA ALA A 69 -2.04 -3.36 6.46
C ALA A 69 -3.06 -3.51 7.60
N ASP A 70 -2.89 -4.58 8.38
CA ASP A 70 -3.70 -4.86 9.56
C ASP A 70 -3.13 -4.23 10.84
N PRO A 71 -3.82 -4.33 12.00
CA PRO A 71 -3.34 -3.85 13.28
C PRO A 71 -2.05 -4.50 13.81
N ALA A 72 -1.59 -5.60 13.23
CA ALA A 72 -0.31 -6.23 13.57
C ALA A 72 0.85 -5.73 12.68
N GLY A 73 0.55 -4.90 11.67
CA GLY A 73 1.52 -4.45 10.67
C GLY A 73 1.82 -5.50 9.61
N ARG A 74 0.88 -6.42 9.35
CA ARG A 74 0.96 -7.44 8.28
C ARG A 74 0.35 -6.89 7.00
N LEU A 75 0.92 -7.28 5.87
CA LEU A 75 0.46 -6.87 4.54
C LEU A 75 -0.83 -7.61 4.16
N VAL A 76 -1.93 -6.86 4.01
CA VAL A 76 -3.23 -7.43 3.61
C VAL A 76 -3.43 -7.32 2.11
N TRP A 77 -3.07 -6.17 1.51
CA TRP A 77 -3.28 -5.91 0.09
C TRP A 77 -2.31 -4.86 -0.45
N ALA A 78 -2.02 -4.92 -1.75
CA ALA A 78 -1.23 -3.92 -2.47
C ALA A 78 -1.88 -3.59 -3.82
N SER A 79 -1.86 -2.32 -4.21
CA SER A 79 -2.46 -1.87 -5.46
C SER A 79 -1.64 -2.22 -6.69
N ALA A 80 -2.25 -2.06 -7.86
CA ALA A 80 -1.49 -1.92 -9.09
C ALA A 80 -0.55 -0.70 -8.99
N ALA A 81 0.55 -0.76 -9.75
CA ALA A 81 1.56 0.28 -9.76
C ALA A 81 1.14 1.45 -10.66
N LEU A 82 1.17 2.66 -10.13
CA LEU A 82 0.95 3.91 -10.87
C LEU A 82 2.25 4.68 -11.08
N PRO A 83 2.30 5.66 -12.01
CA PRO A 83 3.48 6.51 -12.15
C PRO A 83 3.85 7.24 -10.85
N GLY A 84 5.14 7.39 -10.57
CA GLY A 84 5.65 7.96 -9.31
C GLY A 84 5.32 9.44 -9.05
N THR A 85 4.80 10.16 -10.05
CA THR A 85 4.26 11.53 -9.87
C THR A 85 2.88 11.54 -9.22
N VAL A 86 2.14 10.44 -9.28
CA VAL A 86 0.76 10.37 -8.79
C VAL A 86 0.76 10.48 -7.27
N HIS A 87 0.04 11.48 -6.77
CA HIS A 87 -0.12 11.72 -5.33
C HIS A 87 -0.90 10.58 -4.67
N ASP A 88 -0.58 10.28 -3.41
CA ASP A 88 -1.13 9.12 -2.68
C ASP A 88 -2.67 9.12 -2.64
N LEU A 89 -3.31 10.27 -2.34
CA LEU A 89 -4.77 10.38 -2.43
C LEU A 89 -5.33 10.12 -3.84
N SER A 90 -4.66 10.62 -4.88
CA SER A 90 -5.11 10.40 -6.26
C SER A 90 -4.98 8.92 -6.63
N ALA A 91 -3.87 8.28 -6.26
CA ALA A 91 -3.67 6.84 -6.45
C ALA A 91 -4.75 6.02 -5.73
N ALA A 92 -5.06 6.36 -4.47
CA ALA A 92 -6.11 5.67 -3.73
C ALA A 92 -7.50 5.83 -4.34
N ARG A 93 -7.82 6.99 -4.93
CA ARG A 93 -9.08 7.22 -5.66
C ARG A 93 -9.10 6.48 -6.99
N THR A 94 -7.99 6.49 -7.75
CA THR A 94 -7.88 5.73 -9.01
C THR A 94 -8.11 4.24 -8.80
N HIS A 95 -7.71 3.70 -7.66
CA HIS A 95 -7.91 2.31 -7.29
C HIS A 95 -9.18 2.05 -6.46
N ASP A 96 -10.05 3.05 -6.31
CA ASP A 96 -11.30 2.96 -5.54
C ASP A 96 -11.14 2.54 -4.06
N ILE A 97 -9.92 2.64 -3.52
CA ILE A 97 -9.58 2.19 -2.15
C ILE A 97 -10.41 2.96 -1.12
N VAL A 98 -10.60 4.26 -1.33
CA VAL A 98 -11.34 5.11 -0.39
C VAL A 98 -12.79 4.68 -0.26
N ASN A 99 -13.45 4.38 -1.39
CA ASN A 99 -14.84 3.93 -1.38
C ASN A 99 -14.96 2.50 -0.85
N ALA A 100 -14.02 1.62 -1.22
CA ALA A 100 -13.98 0.25 -0.70
C ALA A 100 -13.85 0.22 0.84
N LEU A 101 -12.97 1.03 1.42
CA LEU A 101 -12.81 1.15 2.87
C LEU A 101 -14.02 1.77 3.57
N ALA A 102 -14.72 2.70 2.90
CA ALA A 102 -15.95 3.28 3.41
C ALA A 102 -17.10 2.25 3.39
N GLY A 103 -17.24 1.48 2.30
CA GLY A 103 -18.23 0.41 2.19
C GLY A 103 -17.98 -0.77 3.13
N ALA A 104 -16.71 -1.03 3.49
CA ALA A 104 -16.34 -2.01 4.51
C ALA A 104 -16.55 -1.53 5.96
N ASP A 105 -16.91 -0.25 6.15
CA ASP A 105 -17.09 0.42 7.45
C ASP A 105 -15.95 0.20 8.46
N VAL A 106 -14.71 0.18 7.96
CA VAL A 106 -13.51 -0.07 8.77
C VAL A 106 -12.73 1.22 9.00
N LEU A 107 -12.52 1.58 10.27
CA LEU A 107 -11.67 2.71 10.63
C LEU A 107 -10.28 2.56 10.00
N THR A 108 -9.83 3.52 9.20
CA THR A 108 -8.55 3.40 8.50
C THR A 108 -7.61 4.55 8.85
N PHE A 109 -6.39 4.24 9.28
CA PHE A 109 -5.36 5.24 9.56
C PHE A 109 -4.47 5.46 8.34
N ALA A 110 -4.29 6.72 7.92
CA ALA A 110 -3.53 7.06 6.73
C ALA A 110 -2.63 8.28 6.92
N ASP A 111 -1.63 8.43 6.06
CA ASP A 111 -0.65 9.53 6.12
C ASP A 111 -1.28 10.87 5.73
N ARG A 112 -0.48 11.96 5.78
CA ARG A 112 -0.96 13.29 5.39
C ARG A 112 -1.24 13.42 3.88
N GLY A 113 -0.66 12.56 3.06
CA GLY A 113 -0.91 12.43 1.63
C GLY A 113 -2.32 11.94 1.29
N TYR A 114 -3.08 11.42 2.26
CA TYR A 114 -4.49 11.04 2.09
C TYR A 114 -5.47 12.10 2.61
N GLN A 115 -4.99 13.30 2.95
CA GLN A 115 -5.86 14.36 3.46
C GLN A 115 -6.93 14.71 2.43
N GLY A 116 -8.21 14.55 2.80
CA GLY A 116 -9.35 14.73 1.90
C GLY A 116 -9.89 13.41 1.31
N ALA A 117 -9.41 12.25 1.77
CA ALA A 117 -10.04 10.96 1.47
C ALA A 117 -11.51 10.92 1.94
N GLY A 118 -11.79 11.34 3.17
CA GLY A 118 -13.14 11.27 3.74
C GLY A 118 -13.52 9.86 4.18
N GLY A 119 -14.81 9.63 4.44
CA GLY A 119 -15.34 8.34 4.89
C GLY A 119 -14.68 7.84 6.18
N SER A 120 -14.24 6.59 6.17
CA SER A 120 -13.61 5.91 7.30
C SER A 120 -12.10 6.23 7.45
N VAL A 121 -11.50 7.00 6.52
CA VAL A 121 -10.07 7.31 6.51
C VAL A 121 -9.73 8.49 7.42
N ARG A 122 -8.84 8.28 8.39
CA ARG A 122 -8.35 9.25 9.37
C ARG A 122 -6.89 9.61 9.10
N THR A 123 -6.65 10.90 8.87
CA THR A 123 -5.31 11.49 8.71
C THR A 123 -4.95 12.35 9.91
N PRO A 124 -3.66 12.51 10.26
CA PRO A 124 -3.27 13.33 11.40
C PRO A 124 -3.57 14.81 11.16
N PHE A 125 -3.75 15.57 12.24
CA PHE A 125 -3.98 17.02 12.19
C PHE A 125 -2.79 17.72 11.52
N LYS A 126 -3.09 18.51 10.49
CA LYS A 126 -2.09 19.28 9.75
C LYS A 126 -2.04 20.71 10.26
N ARG A 127 -0.83 21.19 10.56
CA ARG A 127 -0.59 22.63 10.74
C ARG A 127 -0.72 23.34 9.39
N HIS A 128 -1.64 24.29 9.29
CA HIS A 128 -1.69 25.22 8.16
C HIS A 128 -0.86 26.46 8.47
N ARG A 129 -0.09 26.97 7.49
CA ARG A 129 0.78 28.15 7.67
C ARG A 129 0.01 29.37 8.18
N ARG A 130 -1.24 29.55 7.70
CA ARG A 130 -2.13 30.68 8.02
C ARG A 130 -3.07 30.42 9.21
N ARG A 131 -2.99 29.28 9.88
CA ARG A 131 -3.86 28.94 11.03
C ARG A 131 -3.04 28.83 12.32
N ARG A 132 -3.75 28.74 13.46
CA ARG A 132 -3.10 28.55 14.77
C ARG A 132 -2.19 27.32 14.79
N ARG A 133 -1.19 27.36 15.66
CA ARG A 133 -0.37 26.18 15.97
C ARG A 133 -1.25 25.06 16.52
N LEU A 134 -0.80 23.82 16.31
CA LEU A 134 -1.48 22.66 16.87
C LEU A 134 -1.47 22.74 18.41
N SER A 135 -2.63 22.49 19.00
CA SER A 135 -2.81 22.42 20.45
C SER A 135 -2.05 21.23 21.03
N ARG A 136 -1.89 21.21 22.35
CA ARG A 136 -1.27 20.05 23.04
C ARG A 136 -2.06 18.76 22.77
N GLN A 137 -3.39 18.84 22.73
CA GLN A 137 -4.28 17.71 22.45
C GLN A 137 -4.14 17.22 21.01
N GLU A 138 -4.15 18.12 20.01
CA GLU A 138 -3.94 17.75 18.59
C GLU A 138 -2.58 17.08 18.38
N LYS A 139 -1.53 17.57 19.06
CA LYS A 139 -0.21 16.93 19.06
C LYS A 139 -0.21 15.56 19.72
N ALA A 140 -0.98 15.36 20.80
CA ALA A 140 -1.12 14.07 21.45
C ALA A 140 -1.81 13.06 20.51
N VAL A 141 -2.90 13.45 19.85
CA VAL A 141 -3.56 12.61 18.83
C VAL A 141 -2.60 12.27 17.70
N ASN A 142 -1.84 13.25 17.18
CA ASN A 142 -0.85 12.98 16.13
C ASN A 142 0.25 12.00 16.58
N ARG A 143 0.66 12.01 17.85
CA ARG A 143 1.63 11.04 18.38
C ARG A 143 1.04 9.63 18.42
N SER A 144 -0.20 9.47 18.86
CA SER A 144 -0.89 8.17 18.83
C SER A 144 -1.11 7.69 17.40
N HIS A 145 -1.52 8.58 16.50
CA HIS A 145 -1.68 8.31 15.07
C HIS A 145 -0.36 7.83 14.45
N ALA A 146 0.76 8.49 14.75
CA ALA A 146 2.09 8.10 14.27
C ALA A 146 2.51 6.69 14.76
N ARG A 147 2.17 6.30 16.00
CA ARG A 147 2.44 4.95 16.51
C ARG A 147 1.68 3.88 15.75
N ILE A 148 0.41 4.14 15.41
CA ILE A 148 -0.38 3.23 14.58
C ILE A 148 0.22 3.14 13.18
N ARG A 149 0.57 4.27 12.58
CA ARG A 149 1.20 4.31 11.26
C ARG A 149 2.52 3.54 11.17
N ALA A 150 3.31 3.50 12.24
CA ALA A 150 4.55 2.73 12.26
C ALA A 150 4.34 1.23 11.95
N LEU A 151 3.14 0.70 12.19
CA LEU A 151 2.77 -0.67 11.81
C LEU A 151 2.54 -0.80 10.29
N GLY A 152 1.96 0.21 9.64
CA GLY A 152 1.87 0.26 8.17
C GLY A 152 3.25 0.40 7.52
N GLU A 153 4.13 1.21 8.10
CA GLU A 153 5.52 1.34 7.67
C GLU A 153 6.27 0.00 7.80
N ARG A 154 5.98 -0.79 8.85
CA ARG A 154 6.49 -2.16 9.00
C ARG A 154 5.98 -3.07 7.89
N ALA A 155 4.70 -3.04 7.54
CA ALA A 155 4.17 -3.84 6.44
C ALA A 155 4.87 -3.51 5.11
N ILE A 156 5.11 -2.23 4.83
CA ILE A 156 5.88 -1.78 3.67
C ILE A 156 7.32 -2.25 3.75
N ALA A 157 7.96 -2.23 4.93
CA ALA A 157 9.31 -2.74 5.10
C ALA A 157 9.37 -4.24 4.80
N THR A 158 8.38 -5.03 5.27
CA THR A 158 8.23 -6.45 4.94
C THR A 158 8.12 -6.66 3.44
N LEU A 159 7.30 -5.86 2.74
CA LEU A 159 7.20 -5.90 1.28
C LEU A 159 8.55 -5.60 0.61
N LYS A 160 9.36 -4.68 1.17
CA LYS A 160 10.69 -4.32 0.64
C LYS A 160 11.81 -5.30 1.01
N THR A 161 11.55 -6.33 1.81
CA THR A 161 12.53 -7.42 2.01
C THR A 161 12.79 -8.18 0.70
N TRP A 162 11.79 -8.22 -0.19
CA TRP A 162 11.92 -8.67 -1.56
C TRP A 162 12.86 -7.72 -2.33
N ARG A 163 14.12 -8.13 -2.49
CA ARG A 163 15.19 -7.32 -3.11
C ARG A 163 14.81 -6.73 -4.47
N LEU A 164 13.91 -7.40 -5.20
CA LEU A 164 13.37 -6.91 -6.46
C LEU A 164 12.69 -5.53 -6.33
N LEU A 165 12.05 -5.24 -5.20
CA LEU A 165 11.36 -3.97 -4.94
C LEU A 165 12.28 -2.86 -4.40
N ASN A 166 13.55 -3.15 -4.11
CA ASN A 166 14.52 -2.11 -3.75
C ASN A 166 14.81 -1.20 -4.96
N LYS A 167 14.87 -1.79 -6.15
CA LYS A 167 14.94 -1.09 -7.43
C LYS A 167 14.54 -2.01 -8.56
N LEU A 168 13.43 -1.72 -9.23
CA LEU A 168 13.00 -2.46 -10.40
C LEU A 168 13.84 -2.06 -11.62
N ARG A 169 14.65 -3.01 -12.10
CA ARG A 169 15.49 -2.88 -13.29
C ARG A 169 14.83 -3.47 -14.54
N CYS A 170 13.53 -3.24 -14.68
CA CYS A 170 12.73 -3.72 -15.78
C CYS A 170 11.72 -2.65 -16.24
N CYS A 171 11.01 -2.91 -17.34
CA CYS A 171 9.95 -2.03 -17.80
C CYS A 171 8.93 -1.76 -16.66
N PRO A 172 8.59 -0.49 -16.35
CA PRO A 172 7.66 -0.14 -15.26
C PRO A 172 6.27 -0.76 -15.41
N ARG A 173 5.84 -1.06 -16.65
CA ARG A 173 4.58 -1.75 -16.93
C ARG A 173 4.49 -3.14 -16.26
N ARG A 174 5.62 -3.73 -15.91
CA ARG A 174 5.69 -5.03 -15.22
C ARG A 174 5.57 -4.91 -13.70
N ALA A 175 5.66 -3.71 -13.15
CA ALA A 175 5.68 -3.51 -11.71
C ALA A 175 4.40 -4.05 -11.04
N THR A 176 3.23 -3.85 -11.65
CA THR A 176 1.96 -4.41 -11.16
C THR A 176 2.04 -5.92 -11.02
N ALA A 177 2.37 -6.65 -12.09
CA ALA A 177 2.44 -8.10 -12.06
C ALA A 177 3.47 -8.61 -11.02
N ILE A 178 4.60 -7.93 -10.89
CA ILE A 178 5.62 -8.25 -9.88
C ILE A 178 5.07 -8.06 -8.46
N VAL A 179 4.42 -6.93 -8.18
CA VAL A 179 3.85 -6.63 -6.85
C VAL A 179 2.75 -7.63 -6.50
N GLN A 180 1.87 -7.96 -7.44
CA GLN A 180 0.80 -8.94 -7.22
C GLN A 180 1.35 -10.36 -7.01
N ALA A 181 2.36 -10.78 -7.79
CA ALA A 181 3.02 -12.07 -7.57
C ALA A 181 3.69 -12.15 -6.19
N ILE A 182 4.36 -11.07 -5.75
CA ILE A 182 4.95 -10.98 -4.41
C ILE A 182 3.85 -11.03 -3.33
N LEU A 183 2.73 -10.34 -3.54
CA LEU A 183 1.60 -10.36 -2.61
C LEU A 183 1.04 -11.79 -2.45
N ALA A 184 0.84 -12.50 -3.56
CA ALA A 184 0.37 -13.89 -3.54
C ALA A 184 1.34 -14.81 -2.78
N LEU A 185 2.64 -14.73 -3.09
CA LEU A 185 3.67 -15.49 -2.38
C LEU A 185 3.71 -15.15 -0.89
N HIS A 186 3.62 -13.86 -0.54
CA HIS A 186 3.61 -13.42 0.84
C HIS A 186 2.43 -14.01 1.64
N HIS A 187 1.24 -14.08 1.03
CA HIS A 187 0.06 -14.69 1.66
C HIS A 187 0.17 -16.22 1.78
N ILE A 188 0.84 -16.89 0.84
CA ILE A 188 1.11 -18.33 0.90
C ILE A 188 2.10 -18.63 2.05
N GLU A 189 3.17 -17.84 2.18
CA GLU A 189 4.18 -18.00 3.22
C GLU A 189 3.66 -17.62 4.62
N ASN A 190 2.63 -16.76 4.69
CA ASN A 190 2.08 -16.25 5.94
C ASN A 190 0.56 -16.53 6.02
N PRO A 191 0.14 -17.80 6.18
CA PRO A 191 -1.25 -18.23 6.06
C PRO A 191 -2.17 -17.78 7.21
N SER A 192 -1.64 -17.18 8.29
CA SER A 192 -2.43 -16.60 9.40
C SER A 192 -3.25 -15.34 9.00
N THR A 193 -3.52 -15.20 7.71
CA THR A 193 -4.50 -14.30 7.07
C THR A 193 -5.93 -14.86 7.11
N ALA A 194 -6.13 -16.10 7.56
CA ALA A 194 -7.44 -16.63 7.91
C ALA A 194 -7.69 -16.35 9.40
N VAL A 195 -8.71 -15.55 9.67
CA VAL A 195 -9.30 -15.35 11.00
C VAL A 195 -9.38 -16.70 11.71
N GLU A 196 -8.73 -16.75 12.87
CA GLU A 196 -8.76 -17.86 13.81
C GLU A 196 -10.23 -18.18 14.15
N LYS A 197 -10.82 -19.18 13.47
CA LYS A 197 -12.02 -19.85 13.95
C LYS A 197 -11.62 -20.70 15.16
N ARG A 198 -11.57 -20.10 16.34
CA ARG A 198 -11.70 -20.83 17.61
C ARG A 198 -12.53 -20.04 18.62
N SER A 199 -13.83 -20.15 18.43
CA SER A 199 -14.88 -20.15 19.45
C SER A 199 -16.08 -20.86 18.81
N ALA A 200 -16.73 -21.89 19.36
CA ALA A 200 -16.66 -22.67 20.60
C ALA A 200 -17.43 -24.00 20.28
N PRO A 201 -17.90 -24.86 21.21
CA PRO A 201 -18.02 -24.77 22.67
C PRO A 201 -16.87 -25.42 23.45
#